data_AF-D5ETF1-F1
#
_entry.id   AF-D5ETF1-F1
#
_cell.length_a   1.000
_cell.length_b   1.000
_cell.length_c   1.000
_cell.angle_alpha   90.00
_cell.angle_beta   90.00
_cell.angle_gamma   90.00
#
_symmetry.space_group_name_H-M   'P 1'
#
loop_
_entity.id
_entity.type
_entity.pdbx_description
1 polymer ?
#
loop_
_entity_poly.entity_id
_entity_poly.type
_entity_poly.pdbx_seq_one_letter_code
_entity_poly.pdbx_strand_id
1 'polypeptide(L)'
;MDTEMLAAIMQRNCTLKKADIVAVISELIETMADQLQDSKRVKLNGFGSFKIGIRGEGADSAADFSISKNIKGLHVLFQPEVKTDGSGLRQKTFITGCSVQEAPKNDVDTTKPANSGSNGGGNGGNTQPSNGGNGGGSHEPIGD
;
A
#
# COMPACT_ATOMS: atom_id res chain seq x y z
N MET A 1 -12.96 -16.66 3.80
CA MET A 1 -13.60 -15.73 4.77
C MET A 1 -14.31 -14.67 3.95
N ASP A 2 -15.64 -14.59 4.03
CA ASP A 2 -16.46 -13.64 3.28
C ASP A 2 -17.30 -12.74 4.22
N THR A 3 -18.10 -11.83 3.67
CA THR A 3 -18.93 -10.89 4.44
C THR A 3 -19.93 -11.59 5.35
N GLU A 4 -20.56 -12.67 4.89
CA GLU A 4 -21.55 -13.43 5.65
C GLU A 4 -20.92 -14.15 6.85
N MET A 5 -19.73 -14.75 6.64
CA MET A 5 -18.94 -15.37 7.70
C MET A 5 -18.42 -14.32 8.70
N LEU A 6 -17.97 -13.15 8.22
CA LEU A 6 -17.51 -12.05 9.08
C LEU A 6 -18.67 -11.53 9.95
N ALA A 7 -19.83 -11.29 9.35
CA ALA A 7 -21.04 -10.86 10.05
C ALA A 7 -21.46 -11.88 11.12
N ALA A 8 -21.35 -13.18 10.83
CA ALA A 8 -21.63 -14.24 11.79
C ALA A 8 -20.68 -14.21 13.01
N ILE A 9 -19.41 -13.85 12.81
CA ILE A 9 -18.46 -13.64 13.92
C ILE A 9 -18.79 -12.36 14.68
N MET A 10 -19.03 -11.26 13.98
CA MET A 10 -19.26 -9.93 14.56
C MET A 10 -20.52 -9.86 15.42
N GLN A 11 -21.63 -10.49 15.01
CA GLN A 11 -22.87 -10.49 15.81
C GLN A 11 -22.72 -11.12 17.19
N ARG A 12 -21.67 -11.92 17.43
CA ARG A 12 -21.37 -12.50 18.76
C ARG A 12 -20.78 -11.45 19.72
N ASN A 13 -20.29 -10.33 19.18
CA ASN A 13 -19.56 -9.30 19.90
C ASN A 13 -20.30 -7.95 19.94
N CYS A 14 -21.46 -7.84 19.28
CA CYS A 14 -22.26 -6.62 19.27
C CYS A 14 -23.76 -6.95 19.33
N THR A 15 -24.60 -5.93 19.43
CA THR A 15 -26.06 -6.08 19.52
C THR A 15 -26.74 -6.25 18.16
N LEU A 16 -26.03 -6.01 17.06
CA LEU A 16 -26.54 -6.15 15.69
C LEU A 16 -26.66 -7.62 15.31
N LYS A 17 -27.73 -7.98 14.60
CA LYS A 17 -27.84 -9.32 14.01
C LYS A 17 -27.05 -9.38 12.72
N LYS A 18 -26.75 -10.61 12.29
CA LYS A 18 -26.04 -10.89 11.03
C LYS A 18 -26.60 -10.08 9.84
N ALA A 19 -27.92 -10.05 9.70
CA ALA A 19 -28.60 -9.33 8.62
C ALA A 19 -28.30 -7.82 8.65
N ASP A 20 -28.35 -7.19 9.83
CA ASP A 20 -28.05 -5.77 9.98
C ASP A 20 -26.60 -5.45 9.64
N ILE A 21 -25.66 -6.32 10.04
CA ILE A 21 -24.24 -6.15 9.74
C ILE A 21 -23.96 -6.26 8.24
N VAL A 22 -24.57 -7.24 7.57
CA VAL A 22 -24.47 -7.38 6.11
C VAL A 22 -25.03 -6.13 5.42
N ALA A 23 -26.18 -5.62 5.85
CA ALA A 23 -26.77 -4.41 5.30
C ALA A 23 -25.83 -3.20 5.44
N VAL A 24 -25.23 -2.99 6.62
CA VAL A 24 -24.29 -1.88 6.85
C VAL A 24 -23.05 -1.99 5.96
N ILE A 25 -22.48 -3.20 5.80
CA ILE A 25 -21.30 -3.41 4.96
C ILE A 25 -21.65 -3.18 3.48
N SER A 26 -22.81 -3.65 3.02
CA SER A 26 -23.28 -3.40 1.65
C SER A 26 -23.46 -1.91 1.37
N GLU A 27 -24.11 -1.18 2.28
CA GLU A 27 -24.30 0.27 2.15
C GLU A 27 -22.97 1.04 2.16
N LEU A 28 -22.00 0.55 2.95
CA LEU A 28 -20.66 1.13 2.98
C LEU A 28 -19.96 1.02 1.61
N ILE A 29 -20.16 -0.06 0.86
CA ILE A 29 -19.56 -0.24 -0.47
C ILE A 29 -20.07 0.85 -1.44
N GLU A 30 -21.38 1.08 -1.47
CA GLU A 30 -22.01 2.08 -2.35
C GLU A 30 -21.57 3.50 -1.96
N THR A 31 -21.65 3.82 -0.66
CA THR A 31 -21.23 5.13 -0.15
C THR A 31 -19.74 5.39 -0.44
N MET A 32 -18.87 4.39 -0.28
CA MET A 32 -17.45 4.53 -0.60
C MET A 32 -17.22 4.75 -2.09
N ALA A 33 -17.97 4.07 -2.96
CA ALA A 33 -17.86 4.24 -4.40
C ALA A 33 -18.16 5.69 -4.80
N ASP A 34 -19.25 6.26 -4.28
CA ASP A 34 -19.64 7.64 -4.56
C ASP A 34 -18.57 8.65 -4.11
N GLN A 35 -18.09 8.52 -2.86
CA GLN A 35 -17.08 9.46 -2.36
C GLN A 35 -15.75 9.33 -3.11
N LEU A 36 -15.34 8.11 -3.50
CA LEU A 36 -14.12 7.92 -4.28
C LEU A 36 -14.26 8.49 -5.70
N GLN A 37 -15.41 8.31 -6.35
CA GLN A 37 -15.69 8.88 -7.67
C GLN A 37 -15.71 10.41 -7.64
N ASP A 38 -16.12 11.01 -6.52
CA ASP A 38 -15.98 12.44 -6.23
C ASP A 38 -14.53 12.85 -5.86
N SER A 39 -13.55 11.98 -6.13
CA SER A 39 -12.11 12.17 -5.87
C SER A 39 -11.76 12.43 -4.39
N LYS A 40 -12.67 12.14 -3.46
CA LYS A 40 -12.40 12.29 -2.02
C LYS A 40 -11.57 11.14 -1.49
N ARG A 41 -10.80 11.44 -0.45
CA ARG A 41 -10.20 10.41 0.40
C ARG A 41 -11.24 9.93 1.41
N VAL A 42 -11.59 8.65 1.37
CA VAL A 42 -12.39 8.02 2.41
C VAL A 42 -11.46 7.47 3.49
N LYS A 43 -11.57 7.96 4.72
CA LYS A 43 -10.82 7.45 5.88
C LYS A 43 -11.79 6.76 6.85
N LEU A 44 -11.54 5.48 7.09
CA LEU A 44 -12.17 4.72 8.17
C LEU A 44 -11.20 4.69 9.34
N ASN A 45 -11.52 5.40 10.42
CA ASN A 45 -10.63 5.52 11.58
C ASN A 45 -10.35 4.14 12.21
N GLY A 46 -9.10 3.89 12.56
CA GLY A 46 -8.59 2.61 13.05
C GLY A 46 -8.31 1.59 11.95
N PHE A 47 -8.87 1.76 10.74
CA PHE A 47 -8.78 0.80 9.64
C PHE A 47 -7.76 1.26 8.60
N GLY A 48 -8.00 2.41 7.98
CA GLY A 48 -7.15 2.93 6.92
C GLY A 48 -7.84 3.96 6.05
N SER A 49 -7.23 4.26 4.90
CA SER A 49 -7.81 5.20 3.95
C SER A 49 -7.72 4.71 2.51
N PHE A 50 -8.74 5.08 1.75
CA PHE A 50 -8.92 4.78 0.35
C PHE A 50 -8.86 6.06 -0.47
N LYS A 51 -8.21 6.00 -1.63
CA LYS A 51 -8.12 7.09 -2.61
C LYS A 51 -8.10 6.52 -4.03
N ILE A 52 -8.55 7.30 -5.01
CA ILE A 52 -8.31 6.97 -6.42
C ILE A 52 -6.87 7.35 -6.79
N GLY A 53 -6.17 6.43 -7.44
CA GLY A 53 -4.91 6.67 -8.14
C GLY A 53 -5.13 6.59 -9.64
N ILE A 54 -4.41 7.44 -10.38
CA ILE A 54 -4.38 7.43 -11.84
C ILE A 54 -3.08 6.76 -12.28
N ARG A 55 -3.18 5.71 -13.09
CA ARG A 55 -2.01 5.10 -13.74
C ARG A 55 -1.76 5.86 -15.04
N GLY A 56 -0.67 6.62 -15.08
CA GLY A 56 -0.25 7.39 -16.24
C GLY A 56 1.11 6.92 -16.79
N GLU A 57 1.34 7.21 -18.07
CA GLU A 57 2.65 7.19 -18.71
C GLU A 57 3.01 8.62 -19.14
N GLY A 58 4.28 8.98 -19.03
CA GLY A 58 4.76 10.30 -19.46
C GLY A 58 4.65 10.51 -20.97
N ALA A 59 4.73 11.76 -21.40
CA ALA A 59 4.91 12.15 -22.79
C ALA A 59 6.23 12.93 -22.92
N ASP A 60 6.83 12.92 -24.12
CA ASP A 60 8.12 13.61 -24.37
C ASP A 60 7.99 15.13 -24.27
N SER A 61 6.80 15.66 -24.55
CA SER A 61 6.46 17.07 -24.35
C SER A 61 5.04 17.22 -23.79
N ALA A 62 4.76 18.37 -23.17
CA ALA A 62 3.42 18.69 -22.68
C ALA A 62 2.37 18.76 -23.81
N ALA A 63 2.78 19.14 -25.03
CA ALA A 63 1.89 19.19 -26.19
C ALA A 63 1.47 17.80 -26.68
N ASP A 64 2.30 16.79 -26.44
CA ASP A 64 2.05 15.40 -26.84
C ASP A 64 1.17 14.64 -25.85
N PHE A 65 0.99 15.18 -24.65
CA PHE A 65 0.17 14.56 -23.62
C PHE A 65 -1.31 14.59 -23.99
N SER A 66 -1.95 13.43 -23.96
CA SER A 66 -3.41 13.34 -24.02
C SER A 66 -3.93 12.26 -23.08
N ILE A 67 -5.17 12.42 -22.60
CA ILE A 67 -5.80 11.43 -21.72
C ILE A 67 -5.82 10.04 -22.40
N SER A 68 -6.21 9.99 -23.67
CA SER A 68 -6.30 8.75 -24.44
C SER A 68 -4.97 8.02 -24.63
N LYS A 69 -3.85 8.75 -24.70
CA LYS A 69 -2.52 8.16 -24.90
C LYS A 69 -1.84 7.84 -23.58
N ASN A 70 -1.97 8.71 -22.60
CA ASN A 70 -1.12 8.70 -21.41
C ASN A 70 -1.82 8.13 -20.18
N ILE A 71 -3.15 8.21 -20.07
CA ILE A 71 -3.88 7.65 -18.93
C ILE A 71 -4.28 6.20 -19.23
N LYS A 72 -3.72 5.26 -18.48
CA LYS A 72 -3.91 3.82 -18.68
C LYS A 72 -5.02 3.21 -17.84
N GLY A 73 -5.45 3.91 -16.79
CA GLY A 73 -6.57 3.48 -15.98
C GLY A 73 -6.58 4.09 -14.59
N LEU A 74 -7.68 3.84 -13.88
CA LEU A 74 -7.86 4.19 -12.48
C LEU A 74 -7.66 2.96 -11.60
N HIS A 75 -7.23 3.16 -10.37
CA HIS A 75 -7.15 2.12 -9.35
C HIS A 75 -7.43 2.70 -7.97
N VAL A 76 -7.80 1.85 -7.01
CA VAL A 76 -7.97 2.26 -5.62
C VAL A 76 -6.68 1.98 -4.85
N LEU A 77 -6.16 3.02 -4.21
CA LEU A 77 -5.05 2.94 -3.27
C LEU A 77 -5.62 2.75 -1.87
N PHE A 78 -5.30 1.63 -1.24
CA PHE A 78 -5.56 1.41 0.17
C PHE A 78 -4.28 1.60 0.98
N GLN A 79 -4.36 2.46 2.00
CA GLN A 79 -3.29 2.64 2.97
C GLN A 79 -3.81 2.26 4.36
N PRO A 80 -3.28 1.20 5.00
CA PRO A 80 -3.69 0.82 6.34
C PRO A 80 -3.31 1.91 7.34
N GLU A 81 -4.09 2.03 8.40
CA GLU A 81 -3.76 2.97 9.47
C GLU A 81 -2.43 2.58 10.14
N VAL A 82 -1.64 3.60 10.49
CA VAL A 82 -0.35 3.46 11.16
C VAL A 82 -0.40 4.28 12.43
N LYS A 83 -0.11 3.63 13.54
CA LYS A 83 0.07 4.29 14.84
C LYS A 83 1.55 4.28 15.19
N THR A 84 2.02 5.37 15.78
CA THR A 84 3.38 5.46 16.32
C THR A 84 3.28 5.44 17.83
N ASP A 85 4.00 4.54 18.49
CA ASP A 85 4.04 4.50 19.96
C ASP A 85 5.03 5.54 20.52
N GLY A 86 5.13 5.61 21.85
CA GLY A 86 6.05 6.54 22.54
C GLY A 86 7.53 6.26 22.29
N SER A 87 7.89 5.10 21.73
CA SER A 87 9.26 4.75 21.33
C SER A 87 9.58 5.14 19.88
N GLY A 88 8.59 5.62 19.12
CA GLY A 88 8.73 5.93 17.70
C GLY A 88 8.49 4.72 16.78
N LEU A 89 8.14 3.56 17.33
CA LEU A 89 7.86 2.36 16.54
C LEU A 89 6.52 2.51 15.81
N ARG A 90 6.56 2.29 14.49
CA ARG A 90 5.38 2.38 13.62
C ARG A 90 4.68 1.03 13.54
N GLN A 91 3.46 0.98 14.02
CA GLN A 91 2.60 -0.19 14.02
C GLN A 91 1.50 -0.05 12.96
N LYS A 92 1.48 -0.97 11.99
CA LYS A 92 0.47 -1.02 10.92
C LYS A 92 -0.69 -1.91 11.37
N THR A 93 -1.92 -1.38 11.37
CA THR A 93 -3.11 -2.03 11.96
C THR A 93 -3.23 -3.53 11.67
N PHE A 94 -3.09 -3.97 10.42
CA PHE A 94 -3.41 -5.36 10.04
C PHE A 94 -2.26 -6.36 10.14
N ILE A 95 -1.03 -5.90 10.36
CA ILE A 95 0.15 -6.80 10.42
C ILE A 95 0.89 -6.70 11.75
N THR A 96 0.44 -5.85 12.67
CA THR A 96 0.92 -5.88 14.05
C THR A 96 0.63 -7.25 14.66
N GLY A 97 1.66 -7.88 15.23
CA GLY A 97 1.56 -9.20 15.84
C GLY A 97 1.81 -10.37 14.89
N CYS A 98 1.98 -10.13 13.58
CA CYS A 98 2.46 -11.18 12.67
C CYS A 98 3.91 -11.54 13.02
N SER A 99 4.20 -12.84 13.14
CA SER A 99 5.53 -13.40 13.23
C SER A 99 5.86 -14.16 11.95
N VAL A 100 7.15 -14.24 11.63
CA VAL A 100 7.68 -15.05 10.53
C VAL A 100 8.68 -16.04 11.07
N GLN A 101 8.68 -17.24 10.52
CA GLN A 101 9.67 -18.27 10.81
C GLN A 101 10.26 -18.76 9.50
N GLU A 102 11.56 -19.02 9.51
CA GLU A 102 12.22 -19.66 8.37
C GLU A 102 11.72 -21.11 8.24
N ALA A 103 11.35 -21.52 7.03
CA ALA A 103 11.03 -22.91 6.76
C ALA A 103 12.27 -23.79 7.02
N PRO A 104 12.11 -25.08 7.35
CA PRO A 104 13.25 -26.00 7.45
C PRO A 104 14.13 -25.88 6.21
N LYS A 105 15.45 -25.73 6.42
CA LYS A 105 16.41 -25.56 5.35
C LYS A 105 16.33 -26.79 4.44
N ASN A 106 15.90 -26.62 3.19
CA ASN A 106 15.99 -27.67 2.19
C ASN A 106 17.47 -28.10 2.06
N ASP A 107 17.72 -29.33 1.61
CA ASP A 107 19.08 -29.86 1.33
C ASP A 107 19.69 -29.19 0.08
N VAL A 108 19.72 -27.86 0.08
CA VAL A 108 20.50 -27.05 -0.84
C VAL A 108 21.86 -26.84 -0.21
N ASP A 109 22.88 -27.39 -0.87
CA ASP A 109 24.28 -27.18 -0.51
C ASP A 109 24.62 -25.68 -0.67
N THR A 110 24.52 -24.93 0.43
CA THR A 110 24.86 -23.50 0.47
C THR A 110 26.36 -23.22 0.39
N THR A 111 27.19 -24.26 0.29
CA THR A 111 28.65 -24.13 0.08
C THR A 111 29.04 -24.22 -1.39
N LYS A 112 28.11 -24.64 -2.27
CA LYS A 112 28.34 -24.59 -3.71
C LYS A 112 28.22 -23.13 -4.19
N PRO A 113 29.26 -22.55 -4.81
CA PRO A 113 29.14 -21.22 -5.41
C PRO A 113 28.03 -21.26 -6.47
N ALA A 114 27.16 -20.24 -6.47
CA ALA A 114 26.20 -20.04 -7.56
C ALA A 114 26.98 -20.05 -8.88
N ASN A 115 26.59 -20.91 -9.81
CA ASN A 115 27.29 -21.07 -11.07
C ASN A 115 27.27 -19.73 -11.82
N SER A 116 28.38 -19.00 -11.73
CA SER A 116 28.61 -17.79 -12.51
C SER A 116 28.95 -18.25 -13.91
N GLY A 117 27.95 -18.24 -14.80
CA GLY A 117 28.21 -18.35 -16.23
C GLY A 117 29.00 -17.13 -16.69
N SER A 118 30.33 -17.26 -16.77
CA SER A 118 31.21 -16.39 -17.58
C SER A 118 31.20 -16.96 -19.00
N ASN A 119 30.92 -16.23 -20.08
CA ASN A 119 31.61 -15.09 -20.70
C ASN A 119 30.68 -14.50 -21.78
N GLY A 120 30.69 -13.22 -22.16
CA GLY A 120 31.54 -12.10 -21.79
C GLY A 120 31.25 -10.85 -22.65
N GLY A 121 31.80 -9.71 -22.23
CA GLY A 121 32.12 -8.55 -23.08
C GLY A 121 31.19 -7.33 -22.99
N GLY A 122 31.67 -6.24 -22.37
CA GLY A 122 31.20 -4.87 -22.71
C GLY A 122 30.94 -3.88 -21.57
N ASN A 123 32.02 -3.44 -20.91
CA ASN A 123 32.23 -2.17 -20.18
C ASN A 123 31.07 -1.14 -20.01
N GLY A 124 30.75 -0.83 -18.73
CA GLY A 124 30.89 0.54 -18.19
C GLY A 124 29.64 1.43 -18.09
N GLY A 125 29.02 1.50 -16.90
CA GLY A 125 28.05 2.54 -16.54
C GLY A 125 27.59 2.45 -15.08
N ASN A 126 28.22 3.25 -14.22
CA ASN A 126 28.14 3.21 -12.75
C ASN A 126 26.83 3.83 -12.19
N THR A 127 26.10 3.14 -11.31
CA THR A 127 25.24 3.81 -10.30
C THR A 127 25.24 3.04 -8.98
N GLN A 128 25.98 3.62 -8.04
CA GLN A 128 26.00 3.40 -6.59
C GLN A 128 24.59 3.53 -5.97
N PRO A 129 24.15 2.62 -5.08
CA PRO A 129 23.09 2.95 -4.13
C PRO A 129 23.72 3.70 -2.95
N SER A 130 23.62 5.03 -2.98
CA SER A 130 24.01 5.84 -1.82
C SER A 130 22.93 5.76 -0.74
N ASN A 131 23.34 5.23 0.40
CA ASN A 131 22.68 5.28 1.69
C ASN A 131 22.19 6.72 2.01
N GLY A 132 20.91 6.88 2.32
CA GLY A 132 20.28 8.15 2.68
C GLY A 132 19.86 8.15 4.14
N GLY A 133 20.79 8.51 5.01
CA GLY A 133 20.55 8.76 6.41
C GLY A 133 19.74 10.03 6.68
N ASN A 134 19.16 10.02 7.87
CA ASN A 134 18.43 11.06 8.59
C ASN A 134 19.03 12.49 8.49
N GLY A 135 18.18 13.51 8.38
CA GLY A 135 18.57 14.92 8.51
C GLY A 135 17.37 15.86 8.53
N GLY A 136 16.97 16.31 9.73
CA GLY A 136 16.03 17.40 9.92
C GLY A 136 16.62 18.74 9.51
N GLY A 137 15.76 19.64 9.02
CA GLY A 137 16.11 21.01 8.69
C GLY A 137 14.89 21.92 8.86
N SER A 138 15.01 22.86 9.78
CA SER A 138 14.07 23.93 10.11
C SER A 138 14.32 25.19 9.28
N HIS A 139 13.22 25.93 8.98
CA HIS A 139 13.12 27.37 8.64
C HIS A 139 13.58 27.81 7.23
N GLU A 140 12.90 28.70 6.48
CA GLU A 140 12.38 30.06 6.76
C GLU A 140 11.17 30.49 5.86
N PRO A 141 10.49 31.63 6.13
CA PRO A 141 9.20 32.03 5.54
C PRO A 141 9.35 32.88 4.26
N ILE A 142 8.28 32.92 3.44
CA ILE A 142 8.14 33.87 2.34
C ILE A 142 7.11 34.93 2.78
N GLY A 143 7.58 36.13 3.13
CA GLY A 143 6.81 37.40 3.02
C GLY A 143 6.90 37.93 1.59
N ASP A 144 6.05 38.82 1.09
CA ASP A 144 5.22 39.89 1.68
C ASP A 144 3.76 39.77 1.20
#